data_AF-A0A733PYL6-F1
#
_entry.id   AF-A0A733PYL6-F1
#
_cell.length_a   1.000
_cell.length_b   1.000
_cell.length_c   1.000
_cell.angle_alpha   90.00
_cell.angle_beta   90.00
_cell.angle_gamma   90.00
#
_symmetry.space_group_name_H-M   'P 1'
#
loop_
_entity.id
_entity.type
_entity.pdbx_description
1 polymer ?
#
loop_
_entity_poly.entity_id
_entity_poly.type
_entity_poly.pdbx_seq_one_letter_code
_entity_poly.pdbx_strand_id
1 'polypeptide(L)'
;MLSGTGNAAKPINAFKGNVTLAAAATGPSSAAGSSFTITYDNVPAAECVKITTAAAGNFYTAKVGSKVVKAADGTLDVAATAAACNNATSNTLVFTSI
;
A
#
# COMPACT_ATOMS: atom_id res chain seq x y z
N MET A 1 -9.54 -0.60 -12.24
CA MET A 1 -10.27 0.29 -13.17
C MET A 1 -9.29 1.33 -13.69
N LEU A 2 -9.50 1.90 -14.87
CA LEU A 2 -8.70 3.02 -15.38
C LEU A 2 -9.54 4.29 -15.34
N SER A 3 -8.93 5.41 -14.97
CA SER A 3 -9.50 6.76 -15.07
C SER A 3 -8.71 7.56 -16.10
N GLY A 4 -9.40 8.23 -17.03
CA GLY A 4 -8.79 8.96 -18.14
C GLY A 4 -8.67 8.14 -19.43
N THR A 5 -7.96 8.68 -20.41
CA THR A 5 -7.80 8.10 -21.76
C THR A 5 -6.35 8.22 -22.24
N GLY A 6 -5.96 7.34 -23.18
CA GLY A 6 -4.61 7.32 -23.76
C GLY A 6 -3.52 7.17 -22.69
N ASN A 7 -2.38 7.84 -22.90
CA ASN A 7 -1.24 7.81 -21.98
C ASN A 7 -1.49 8.52 -20.64
N ALA A 8 -2.60 9.27 -20.51
CA ALA A 8 -2.99 9.92 -19.26
C ALA A 8 -3.85 9.00 -18.37
N ALA A 9 -4.24 7.82 -18.85
CA ALA A 9 -5.04 6.87 -18.08
C ALA A 9 -4.26 6.37 -16.85
N LYS A 10 -4.89 6.45 -15.69
CA LYS A 10 -4.31 6.02 -14.41
C LYS A 10 -5.11 4.87 -13.81
N PRO A 11 -4.46 3.83 -13.26
CA PRO A 11 -5.13 2.85 -12.42
C PRO A 11 -5.79 3.53 -11.22
N ILE A 12 -7.05 3.18 -10.99
CA ILE A 12 -7.82 3.58 -9.81
C ILE A 12 -8.41 2.37 -9.10
N ASN A 13 -8.52 2.48 -7.79
CA ASN A 13 -9.13 1.47 -6.92
C ASN A 13 -10.66 1.62 -6.88
N ALA A 14 -11.32 0.71 -6.14
CA ALA A 14 -12.77 0.72 -5.97
C ALA A 14 -13.32 2.01 -5.37
N PHE A 15 -12.48 2.74 -4.63
CA PHE A 15 -12.81 3.97 -3.90
C PHE A 15 -12.43 5.23 -4.68
N LYS A 16 -12.13 5.10 -5.99
CA LYS A 16 -11.74 6.22 -6.88
C LYS A 16 -10.42 6.90 -6.49
N GLY A 17 -9.64 6.30 -5.59
CA GLY A 17 -8.26 6.71 -5.33
C GLY A 17 -7.31 6.17 -6.39
N ASN A 18 -6.22 6.90 -6.63
CA ASN A 18 -5.18 6.44 -7.53
C ASN A 18 -4.51 5.17 -7.00
N VAL A 19 -4.05 4.35 -7.94
CA VAL A 19 -3.11 3.26 -7.66
C VAL A 19 -1.83 3.56 -8.42
N THR A 20 -0.74 3.75 -7.70
CA THR A 20 0.57 4.02 -8.30
C THR A 20 1.50 2.85 -8.06
N LEU A 21 2.32 2.56 -9.08
CA LEU A 21 3.41 1.59 -9.04
C LEU A 21 4.71 2.37 -9.26
N ALA A 22 5.66 2.25 -8.35
CA ALA A 22 6.95 2.91 -8.45
C ALA A 22 8.09 1.95 -8.11
N ALA A 23 9.20 2.06 -8.83
CA ALA A 23 10.44 1.38 -8.48
C ALA A 23 10.94 1.91 -7.13
N ALA A 24 11.48 1.02 -6.31
CA ALA A 24 12.03 1.32 -4.99
C ALA A 24 13.40 0.64 -4.81
N ALA A 25 14.16 1.14 -3.84
CA ALA A 25 15.49 0.63 -3.48
C ALA A 25 15.50 0.01 -2.08
N THR A 26 14.38 -0.56 -1.66
CA THR A 26 14.17 -1.11 -0.31
C THR A 26 14.33 -2.63 -0.24
N GLY A 27 14.71 -3.29 -1.35
CA GLY A 27 15.08 -4.70 -1.33
C GLY A 27 16.43 -4.94 -0.65
N PRO A 28 16.80 -6.18 -0.33
CA PRO A 28 18.03 -6.49 0.40
C PRO A 28 19.32 -5.95 -0.23
N SER A 29 19.37 -5.81 -1.55
CA SER A 29 20.53 -5.25 -2.27
C SER A 29 20.61 -3.73 -2.22
N SER A 30 19.55 -3.04 -1.79
CA SER A 30 19.39 -1.58 -1.82
C SER A 30 19.62 -0.93 -3.19
N ALA A 31 19.65 -1.71 -4.28
CA ALA A 31 19.82 -1.20 -5.62
C ALA A 31 18.53 -0.53 -6.12
N ALA A 32 18.64 0.49 -6.97
CA ALA A 32 17.47 1.06 -7.64
C ALA A 32 16.73 -0.01 -8.45
N GLY A 33 15.42 -0.16 -8.24
CA GLY A 33 14.63 -1.20 -8.90
C GLY A 33 14.78 -2.59 -8.28
N SER A 34 15.46 -2.73 -7.13
CA SER A 34 15.51 -3.98 -6.35
C SER A 34 14.17 -4.36 -5.73
N SER A 35 13.19 -3.46 -5.79
CA SER A 35 11.85 -3.62 -5.24
C SER A 35 10.89 -2.68 -5.98
N PHE A 36 9.60 -2.84 -5.75
CA PHE A 36 8.60 -1.86 -6.17
C PHE A 36 7.56 -1.65 -5.06
N THR A 37 6.99 -0.46 -5.03
CA THR A 37 5.88 -0.11 -4.14
C THR A 37 4.60 0.07 -4.93
N ILE A 38 3.52 -0.52 -4.43
CA ILE A 38 2.15 -0.24 -4.87
C ILE A 38 1.51 0.64 -3.80
N THR A 39 1.05 1.82 -4.21
CA THR A 39 0.34 2.76 -3.32
C THR A 39 -1.12 2.85 -3.72
N TYR A 40 -2.02 2.67 -2.74
CA TYR A 40 -3.45 2.84 -2.89
C TYR A 40 -3.90 4.05 -2.09
N ASP A 41 -4.48 5.03 -2.76
CA ASP A 41 -5.02 6.23 -2.10
C ASP A 41 -6.52 6.13 -1.84
N ASN A 42 -7.05 7.04 -1.01
CA ASN A 42 -8.49 7.20 -0.76
C ASN A 42 -9.19 5.91 -0.29
N VAL A 43 -8.54 5.11 0.55
CA VAL A 43 -9.14 3.88 1.10
C VAL A 43 -9.86 4.20 2.41
N PRO A 44 -11.18 3.97 2.53
CA PRO A 44 -11.91 4.17 3.80
C PRO A 44 -11.36 3.34 4.95
N ALA A 45 -11.49 3.80 6.19
CA ALA A 45 -10.89 3.14 7.37
C ALA A 45 -11.25 1.64 7.48
N ALA A 46 -12.52 1.30 7.30
CA ALA A 46 -12.99 -0.09 7.39
C ALA A 46 -12.34 -1.00 6.33
N GLU A 47 -12.11 -0.48 5.13
CA GLU A 47 -11.48 -1.22 4.04
C GLU A 47 -9.96 -1.21 4.16
N CYS A 48 -9.36 -0.16 4.72
CA CYS A 48 -7.94 -0.08 5.03
C CYS A 48 -7.52 -1.24 5.93
N VAL A 49 -8.27 -1.50 7.00
CA VAL A 49 -7.99 -2.62 7.91
C VAL A 49 -8.14 -3.96 7.18
N LYS A 50 -9.26 -4.20 6.49
CA LYS A 50 -9.53 -5.47 5.77
C LYS A 50 -8.49 -5.79 4.71
N ILE A 51 -8.14 -4.80 3.87
CA ILE A 51 -7.17 -4.99 2.79
C ILE A 51 -5.79 -5.27 3.37
N THR A 52 -5.37 -4.49 4.36
CA THR A 52 -4.05 -4.66 4.98
C THR A 52 -3.94 -6.01 5.66
N THR A 53 -4.96 -6.45 6.40
CA THR A 53 -4.94 -7.77 7.08
C THR A 53 -4.94 -8.94 6.10
N ALA A 54 -5.67 -8.84 5.00
CA ALA A 54 -5.73 -9.89 3.99
C ALA A 54 -4.47 -9.95 3.10
N ALA A 55 -3.90 -8.79 2.75
CA ALA A 55 -2.88 -8.72 1.70
C ALA A 55 -1.45 -8.62 2.23
N ALA A 56 -1.21 -8.01 3.39
CA ALA A 56 0.15 -7.70 3.85
C ALA A 56 1.07 -8.91 3.96
N GLY A 57 0.52 -10.11 4.25
CA GLY A 57 1.28 -11.35 4.30
C GLY A 57 1.98 -11.73 2.98
N ASN A 58 1.47 -11.24 1.85
CA ASN A 58 2.02 -11.51 0.51
C ASN A 58 3.12 -10.52 0.08
N PHE A 59 3.40 -9.51 0.90
CA PHE A 59 4.33 -8.43 0.56
C PHE A 59 5.53 -8.43 1.51
N TYR A 60 6.68 -7.94 1.00
CA TYR A 60 7.90 -7.82 1.79
C TYR A 60 7.70 -6.86 2.97
N THR A 61 7.13 -5.68 2.72
CA THR A 61 6.69 -4.74 3.78
C THR A 61 5.32 -4.15 3.48
N ALA A 62 4.62 -3.71 4.54
CA ALA A 62 3.36 -2.99 4.41
C ALA A 62 3.33 -1.76 5.32
N LYS A 63 2.76 -0.67 4.82
CA LYS A 63 2.56 0.58 5.54
C LYS A 63 1.13 1.10 5.36
N VAL A 64 0.66 1.82 6.37
CA VAL A 64 -0.53 2.67 6.28
C VAL A 64 -0.07 4.10 6.56
N GLY A 65 -0.17 4.97 5.55
CA GLY A 65 0.51 6.26 5.53
C GLY A 65 2.03 6.07 5.71
N SER A 66 2.58 6.73 6.73
CA SER A 66 3.99 6.58 7.12
C SER A 66 4.25 5.44 8.10
N LYS A 67 3.22 4.83 8.70
CA LYS A 67 3.36 3.81 9.74
C LYS A 67 3.67 2.46 9.11
N VAL A 68 4.80 1.86 9.49
CA VAL A 68 5.09 0.45 9.18
C VAL A 68 4.19 -0.43 10.03
N VAL A 69 3.38 -1.25 9.37
CA VAL A 69 2.46 -2.21 10.01
C VAL A 69 2.91 -3.66 9.79
N LYS A 70 3.79 -3.88 8.80
CA LYS A 70 4.55 -5.13 8.65
C LYS A 70 5.97 -4.78 8.19
N ALA A 71 6.95 -5.15 9.00
CA ALA A 71 8.36 -5.02 8.66
C ALA A 71 8.82 -6.14 7.70
N ALA A 72 10.02 -5.99 7.16
CA ALA A 72 10.70 -7.04 6.42
C ALA A 72 10.82 -8.29 7.30
N ASP A 73 10.47 -9.46 6.74
CA ASP A 73 10.50 -10.77 7.41
C ASP A 73 9.65 -10.85 8.70
N GLY A 74 8.86 -9.82 8.99
CA GLY A 74 7.97 -9.74 10.14
C GLY A 74 6.55 -10.19 9.82
N THR A 75 5.77 -10.36 10.87
CA THR A 75 4.32 -10.56 10.79
C THR A 75 3.59 -9.21 10.82
N LEU A 76 2.31 -9.23 10.47
CA LEU A 76 1.46 -8.05 10.55
C LEU A 76 1.21 -7.65 12.01
N ASP A 77 1.48 -6.40 12.34
CA ASP A 77 1.04 -5.76 13.58
C ASP A 77 -0.41 -5.29 13.42
N VAL A 78 -1.35 -6.10 13.89
CA VAL A 78 -2.79 -5.85 13.81
C VAL A 78 -3.18 -4.59 14.60
N ALA A 79 -2.54 -4.34 15.74
CA ALA A 79 -2.84 -3.19 16.59
C ALA A 79 -2.36 -1.88 15.93
N ALA A 80 -1.14 -1.87 15.40
CA ALA A 80 -0.63 -0.73 14.64
C ALA A 80 -1.45 -0.50 13.36
N THR A 81 -1.92 -1.56 12.70
CA THR A 81 -2.80 -1.44 11.53
C THR A 81 -4.12 -0.75 11.89
N ALA A 82 -4.79 -1.21 12.94
CA ALA A 82 -6.03 -0.59 13.40
C ALA A 82 -5.85 0.88 13.80
N ALA A 83 -4.74 1.20 14.48
CA ALA A 83 -4.42 2.57 14.87
C ALA A 83 -4.05 3.49 13.69
N ALA A 84 -3.42 2.94 12.65
CA ALA A 84 -3.00 3.69 11.48
C ALA A 84 -4.13 3.91 10.47
N CYS A 85 -5.08 2.97 10.35
CA CYS A 85 -6.29 3.11 9.53
C CYS A 85 -7.35 4.00 10.21
N ASN A 86 -6.99 5.22 10.59
CA ASN A 86 -7.81 6.08 11.44
C ASN A 86 -8.57 7.19 10.67
N ASN A 87 -8.20 7.48 9.43
CA ASN A 87 -8.92 8.46 8.64
C ASN A 87 -10.21 7.81 8.12
N ALA A 88 -11.37 8.37 8.49
CA ALA A 88 -12.66 7.79 8.16
C ALA A 88 -12.86 7.54 6.65
N THR A 89 -12.34 8.45 5.81
CA THR A 89 -12.63 8.46 4.37
C THR A 89 -11.42 8.16 3.49
N SER A 90 -10.21 8.54 3.90
CA SER A 90 -9.03 8.46 3.04
C SER A 90 -7.77 8.08 3.82
N ASN A 91 -7.41 6.79 3.71
CA ASN A 91 -6.11 6.27 4.11
C ASN A 91 -5.29 5.92 2.86
N THR A 92 -3.96 5.95 3.02
CA THR A 92 -3.02 5.51 1.99
C THR A 92 -2.41 4.19 2.44
N LEU A 93 -2.50 3.14 1.61
CA LEU A 93 -1.85 1.85 1.86
C LEU A 93 -0.65 1.74 0.93
N VAL A 94 0.48 1.30 1.46
CA VAL A 94 1.70 1.08 0.68
C VAL A 94 2.19 -0.33 0.90
N PHE A 95 2.26 -1.10 -0.18
CA PHE A 95 2.78 -2.46 -0.18
C PHE A 95 4.07 -2.51 -0.99
N THR A 96 5.11 -3.09 -0.42
CA THR A 96 6.40 -3.25 -1.10
C THR A 96 6.61 -4.71 -1.44
N SER A 97 6.93 -5.00 -2.70
CA SER A 97 7.42 -6.31 -3.13
C SER A 97 8.88 -6.23 -3.54
N ILE A 98 9.58 -7.34 -3.36
CA ILE A 98 10.89 -7.62 -3.94
C ILE A 98 10.75 -8.67 -5.04
#